data_AF-A0A6N7UZE4-F1
#
_entry.id   AF-A0A6N7UZE4-F1
#
_cell.length_a   1.000
_cell.length_b   1.000
_cell.length_c   1.000
_cell.angle_alpha   90.00
_cell.angle_beta   90.00
_cell.angle_gamma   90.00
#
_symmetry.space_group_name_H-M   'P 1'
#
loop_
_entity.id
_entity.type
_entity.pdbx_description
1 polymer ?
#
loop_
_entity_poly.entity_id
_entity_poly.type
_entity_poly.pdbx_seq_one_letter_code
_entity_poly.pdbx_strand_id
1 'polypeptide(L)'
;MFEKIMHYIKDFLENTPDDIYEFSVILENALVDDYDEMYKDQPKATEILTDETPWICATAEPGMTPEEIEEFKRQLKIEYEKALKAVV
;
A
#
# COMPACT_ATOMS: atom_id res chain seq x y z
N MET A 1 1.22 0.08 14.65
CA MET A 1 0.81 0.74 13.40
C MET A 1 1.09 -0.10 12.14
N PHE A 2 2.30 -0.65 11.97
CA PHE A 2 2.67 -1.37 10.73
C PHE A 2 1.67 -2.49 10.37
N GLU A 3 1.30 -3.34 11.34
CA GLU A 3 0.32 -4.42 11.14
C GLU A 3 -1.04 -3.91 10.64
N LYS A 4 -1.50 -2.75 11.14
CA LYS A 4 -2.77 -2.15 10.72
C LYS A 4 -2.72 -1.74 9.24
N ILE A 5 -1.61 -1.15 8.80
CA ILE A 5 -1.42 -0.78 7.38
C ILE A 5 -1.30 -2.02 6.50
N MET A 6 -0.58 -3.05 6.95
CA MET A 6 -0.50 -4.32 6.22
C MET A 6 -1.87 -4.99 6.08
N HIS A 7 -2.70 -4.97 7.12
CA HIS A 7 -4.07 -5.47 7.03
C HIS A 7 -4.94 -4.63 6.08
N TYR A 8 -4.78 -3.31 6.09
CA TYR A 8 -5.50 -2.42 5.16
C TYR A 8 -5.15 -2.71 3.70
N ILE A 9 -3.86 -2.87 3.39
CA ILE A 9 -3.41 -3.25 2.04
C ILE A 9 -3.93 -4.65 1.67
N LYS A 10 -3.85 -5.61 2.60
CA LYS A 10 -4.32 -6.98 2.36
C LYS A 10 -5.81 -7.02 2.03
N ASP A 11 -6.64 -6.29 2.78
CA ASP A 11 -8.08 -6.22 2.53
C ASP A 11 -8.36 -5.65 1.14
N PHE A 12 -7.67 -4.59 0.72
CA PHE A 12 -7.78 -4.07 -0.64
C PHE A 12 -7.37 -5.09 -1.71
N LEU A 13 -6.29 -5.85 -1.50
CA LEU A 13 -5.83 -6.87 -2.45
C LEU A 13 -6.83 -8.03 -2.57
N GLU A 14 -7.55 -8.37 -1.50
CA GLU A 14 -8.56 -9.45 -1.46
C GLU A 14 -9.94 -8.97 -1.93
N ASN A 15 -10.30 -7.72 -1.62
CA ASN A 15 -11.63 -7.13 -1.79
C ASN A 15 -11.53 -5.79 -2.54
N THR A 16 -10.90 -5.79 -3.72
CA THR A 16 -10.63 -4.56 -4.49
C THR A 16 -11.93 -3.88 -4.94
N PRO A 17 -12.16 -2.60 -4.58
CA PRO A 17 -13.32 -1.84 -5.02
C PRO A 17 -13.20 -1.37 -6.48
N ASP A 18 -14.32 -0.99 -7.09
CA ASP A 18 -14.35 -0.41 -8.45
C ASP A 18 -13.72 0.98 -8.53
N ASP A 19 -13.66 1.71 -7.42
CA ASP A 19 -12.94 2.99 -7.29
C ASP A 19 -11.87 2.86 -6.22
N ILE A 20 -10.62 3.08 -6.62
CA ILE A 20 -9.44 2.89 -5.77
C ILE A 20 -8.81 4.21 -5.31
N TYR A 21 -9.35 5.36 -5.72
CA TYR A 21 -8.75 6.67 -5.46
C TYR A 21 -8.72 7.01 -3.96
N GLU A 22 -9.82 6.77 -3.24
CA GLU A 22 -9.83 7.01 -1.78
C GLU A 22 -8.86 6.06 -1.07
N PHE A 23 -8.76 4.80 -1.52
CA PHE A 23 -7.81 3.84 -0.96
C PHE A 23 -6.36 4.33 -1.11
N SER A 24 -5.97 4.78 -2.31
CA SER A 24 -4.61 5.21 -2.59
C SER A 24 -4.21 6.43 -1.76
N VAL A 25 -5.10 7.42 -1.64
CA VAL A 25 -4.86 8.63 -0.82
C VAL A 25 -4.69 8.28 0.65
N ILE A 26 -5.52 7.40 1.20
CA ILE A 26 -5.41 6.98 2.60
C ILE A 26 -4.09 6.23 2.83
N LEU A 27 -3.72 5.33 1.91
CA LEU A 27 -2.46 4.58 2.04
C LEU A 27 -1.25 5.52 1.95
N GLU A 28 -1.20 6.40 0.96
CA GLU A 28 -0.09 7.34 0.78
C GLU A 28 0.09 8.24 2.01
N ASN A 29 -1.00 8.80 2.54
CA ASN A 29 -0.95 9.61 3.77
C ASN A 29 -0.40 8.80 4.95
N ALA A 30 -0.86 7.56 5.15
CA ALA A 30 -0.37 6.72 6.24
C ALA A 30 1.12 6.41 6.12
N LEU A 31 1.64 6.21 4.90
CA LEU A 31 3.08 5.96 4.68
C LEU A 31 3.96 7.15 5.08
N VAL A 32 3.41 8.36 5.20
CA VAL A 32 4.11 9.58 5.63
C VAL A 32 3.79 9.91 7.09
N ASP A 33 2.51 10.06 7.42
CA ASP A 33 2.04 10.51 8.72
C ASP A 33 2.38 9.51 9.83
N ASP A 34 2.28 8.21 9.52
CA ASP A 34 2.50 7.12 10.48
C ASP A 34 3.91 6.48 10.35
N TYR A 35 4.79 7.03 9.51
CA TYR A 35 6.11 6.43 9.20
C TYR A 35 6.91 6.08 10.45
N ASP A 36 7.05 7.02 11.39
CA ASP A 36 7.85 6.83 12.61
C ASP A 36 7.28 5.72 13.51
N GLU A 37 5.96 5.54 13.54
CA GLU A 37 5.32 4.47 14.31
C GLU A 37 5.48 3.12 13.61
N MET A 38 5.28 3.08 12.29
CA MET A 38 5.51 1.88 11.49
C MET A 38 6.97 1.42 11.57
N TYR A 39 7.92 2.36 11.48
CA TYR A 39 9.35 2.08 11.55
C TYR A 39 9.75 1.53 12.92
N LYS A 40 9.17 2.03 14.02
CA LYS A 40 9.40 1.47 15.36
C LYS A 40 8.92 0.03 15.48
N ASP A 41 7.79 -0.31 14.84
CA ASP A 41 7.24 -1.68 14.87
C ASP A 41 8.08 -2.64 14.03
N GLN A 42 8.33 -2.28 12.76
CA GLN A 42 8.99 -3.12 11.76
C GLN A 42 9.89 -2.26 10.86
N PRO A 43 11.13 -1.96 11.27
CA PRO A 43 11.99 -0.99 10.58
C PRO A 43 12.21 -1.35 9.11
N LYS A 44 12.65 -2.59 8.86
CA LYS A 44 13.04 -2.99 7.50
C LYS A 44 11.85 -3.15 6.56
N ALA A 45 10.75 -3.68 7.09
CA ALA A 45 9.52 -3.84 6.31
C ALA A 45 8.89 -2.48 5.98
N THR A 46 8.98 -1.51 6.90
CA THR A 46 8.53 -0.13 6.66
C THR A 46 9.32 0.53 5.54
N GLU A 47 10.66 0.50 5.61
CA GLU A 47 11.53 1.07 4.55
C GLU A 47 11.17 0.50 3.16
N ILE A 48 10.98 -0.82 3.08
CA ILE A 48 10.63 -1.50 1.83
C ILE A 48 9.25 -1.06 1.36
N LEU A 49 8.26 -1.02 2.26
CA LEU A 49 6.91 -0.65 1.90
C LEU A 49 6.83 0.79 1.40
N THR A 50 7.58 1.71 2.00
CA THR A 50 7.52 3.16 1.70
C THR A 50 8.35 3.58 0.48
N ASP A 51 9.07 2.67 -0.16
CA ASP A 51 9.96 2.97 -1.30
C ASP A 51 9.14 3.26 -2.58
N GLU A 52 8.48 2.24 -3.12
CA GLU A 52 7.73 2.35 -4.38
C GLU A 52 6.23 2.57 -4.19
N THR A 53 5.66 2.20 -3.03
CA THR A 53 4.21 2.28 -2.79
C THR A 53 3.63 3.69 -2.96
N PRO A 54 4.29 4.79 -2.53
CA PRO A 54 3.77 6.14 -2.80
C PRO A 54 3.64 6.43 -4.30
N TRP A 55 4.61 6.00 -5.12
CA TRP A 55 4.56 6.18 -6.57
C TRP A 55 3.42 5.38 -7.21
N ILE A 56 3.16 4.17 -6.70
CA ILE A 56 2.02 3.36 -7.13
C ILE A 56 0.71 4.09 -6.76
N CYS A 57 0.60 4.61 -5.54
CA CYS A 57 -0.56 5.36 -5.07
C CYS A 57 -0.86 6.58 -5.96
N ALA A 58 0.18 7.30 -6.39
CA ALA A 58 0.07 8.45 -7.28
C ALA A 58 -0.45 8.13 -8.69
N THR A 59 -0.52 6.85 -9.10
CA THR A 59 -1.14 6.45 -10.38
C THR A 59 -2.64 6.28 -10.31
N ALA A 60 -3.22 6.22 -9.10
CA ALA A 60 -4.65 6.05 -8.92
C ALA A 60 -5.39 7.37 -9.17
N GLU A 61 -6.38 7.33 -10.06
CA GLU A 61 -7.20 8.47 -10.44
C GLU A 61 -8.70 8.07 -10.43
N PRO A 62 -9.63 9.03 -10.24
CA PRO A 62 -11.05 8.74 -10.33
C PRO A 62 -11.45 8.22 -11.72
N GLY A 63 -12.16 7.08 -11.76
CA GLY A 63 -12.70 6.51 -13.00
C GLY A 63 -11.74 5.66 -13.83
N MET A 64 -10.68 5.12 -13.22
CA MET A 64 -9.79 4.14 -13.84
C MET A 64 -10.55 2.94 -14.43
N THR A 65 -10.02 2.37 -15.51
CA THR A 65 -10.57 1.15 -16.08
C THR A 65 -10.21 -0.08 -15.22
N PRO A 66 -10.95 -1.20 -15.37
CA PRO A 66 -10.58 -2.44 -14.70
C PRO A 66 -9.15 -2.91 -15.00
N GLU A 67 -8.64 -2.71 -16.21
CA GLU A 67 -7.24 -3.06 -16.53
C GLU A 67 -6.23 -2.20 -15.77
N GLU A 68 -6.49 -0.90 -15.63
CA GLU A 68 -5.64 0.01 -14.87
C GLU A 68 -5.64 -0.32 -13.37
N ILE A 69 -6.81 -0.68 -12.82
CA ILE A 69 -6.96 -1.13 -11.43
C ILE A 69 -6.21 -2.44 -11.19
N GLU A 70 -6.29 -3.40 -12.11
CA GLU A 70 -5.54 -4.66 -11.98
C GLU A 70 -4.02 -4.43 -12.06
N GLU A 71 -3.55 -3.49 -12.86
CA GLU A 71 -2.13 -3.13 -12.91
C GLU A 71 -1.66 -2.47 -11.61
N PHE A 72 -2.44 -1.52 -11.07
CA PHE A 72 -2.20 -0.94 -9.74
C PHE A 72 -2.09 -2.04 -8.68
N LYS A 73 -3.07 -2.95 -8.65
CA LYS A 73 -3.15 -4.06 -7.70
C LYS A 73 -1.95 -4.99 -7.80
N ARG A 74 -1.51 -5.29 -9.03
CA ARG A 74 -0.32 -6.12 -9.29
C ARG A 74 0.95 -5.48 -8.73
N GLN A 75 1.15 -4.18 -8.95
CA GLN A 75 2.31 -3.44 -8.44
C GLN A 75 2.29 -3.37 -6.91
N LEU A 76 1.16 -2.99 -6.32
CA LEU A 76 1.00 -2.92 -4.86
C LEU A 76 1.24 -4.27 -4.19
N LYS A 77 0.75 -5.37 -4.78
CA LYS A 77 0.97 -6.73 -4.26
C LYS A 77 2.46 -7.09 -4.20
N ILE A 78 3.26 -6.66 -5.17
CA ILE A 78 4.71 -6.92 -5.17
C ILE A 78 5.37 -6.24 -3.96
N GLU A 79 5.07 -4.97 -3.73
CA GLU A 79 5.65 -4.22 -2.59
C GLU A 79 5.15 -4.75 -1.25
N TYR A 80 3.85 -5.09 -1.15
CA TYR A 80 3.28 -5.76 0.01
C TYR A 80 4.00 -7.08 0.34
N GLU A 81 4.24 -7.94 -0.66
CA GLU A 81 4.92 -9.22 -0.44
C GLU A 81 6.41 -9.05 -0.07
N LYS A 82 7.09 -8.04 -0.62
CA LYS A 82 8.47 -7.72 -0.22
C LYS A 82 8.51 -7.28 1.25
N ALA A 83 7.62 -6.37 1.66
CA ALA A 83 7.53 -5.90 3.03
C ALA A 83 7.18 -7.04 3.99
N LEU A 84 6.20 -7.88 3.63
CA LEU A 84 5.78 -9.04 4.43
C LEU A 84 6.92 -10.03 4.71
N LYS A 85 7.80 -10.26 3.72
CA LYS A 85 8.99 -11.13 3.89
C LYS A 85 10.05 -10.55 4.82
N ALA A 86 10.01 -9.25 5.11
CA ALA A 86 10.97 -8.55 5.95
C ALA A 86 10.48 -8.33 7.39
N VAL A 87 9.27 -8.78 7.72
CA VAL A 87 8.70 -8.74 9.08
C VAL A 87 9.50 -9.67 10.01
N VAL A 88 9.82 -9.20 11.22
CA VAL A 88 10.55 -9.94 12.26
C VAL A 88 9.78 -10.07 13.57
#